data_AF-A0AAD5CER2-F1
#
_entry.id   AF-A0AAD5CER2-F1
#
_cell.length_a   1.000
_cell.length_b   1.000
_cell.length_c   1.000
_cell.angle_alpha   90.00
_cell.angle_beta   90.00
_cell.angle_gamma   90.00
#
_symmetry.space_group_name_H-M   'P 1'
#
loop_
_entity.id
_entity.type
_entity.pdbx_description
1 polymer ?
#
loop_
_entity_poly.entity_id
_entity_poly.type
_entity_poly.pdbx_seq_one_letter_code
_entity_poly.pdbx_strand_id
1 'polypeptide(L)'
;MGSWDVGIWPSFDPHNFSQLRPNDPSAPSTPITYHPTHDRTLPPPDQVISSEAKNILLRQFYQRGDEKLRPKRAAPENLSPEQECKHPRASFASSSEPPK
;
A
#
# COMPACT_ATOMS: atom_id res chain seq x y z
N MET A 1 -24.88 16.06 20.01
CA MET A 1 -23.43 15.77 20.00
C MET A 1 -23.27 14.34 20.47
N GLY A 2 -22.86 13.43 19.60
CA GLY A 2 -22.74 12.00 19.95
C GLY A 2 -21.53 11.78 20.87
N SER A 3 -21.74 11.03 21.96
CA SER A 3 -20.65 10.51 22.80
C SER A 3 -19.83 9.53 21.96
N TRP A 4 -18.57 9.83 21.71
CA TRP A 4 -17.60 8.82 21.33
C TRP A 4 -17.29 8.05 22.60
N ASP A 5 -18.00 6.94 22.78
CA ASP A 5 -17.73 6.03 23.89
C ASP A 5 -16.34 5.41 23.68
N VAL A 6 -15.35 5.98 24.35
CA VAL A 6 -13.94 5.51 24.41
C VAL A 6 -13.83 4.11 25.08
N GLY A 7 -14.96 3.45 25.35
CA GLY A 7 -15.07 2.25 26.18
C GLY A 7 -15.36 0.94 25.44
N ILE A 8 -15.60 0.94 24.13
CA ILE A 8 -15.93 -0.29 23.39
C ILE A 8 -14.94 -0.48 22.23
N TRP A 9 -13.71 -0.87 22.56
CA TRP A 9 -12.75 -1.34 21.57
C TRP A 9 -13.09 -2.76 21.12
N PRO A 10 -12.90 -3.11 19.84
CA PRO A 10 -13.13 -4.46 19.37
C PRO A 10 -12.17 -5.43 20.09
N SER A 11 -12.74 -6.46 20.70
CA SER A 11 -12.00 -7.58 21.26
C SER A 11 -12.44 -8.87 20.57
N PHE A 12 -11.47 -9.65 20.09
CA PHE A 12 -11.75 -10.97 19.53
C PHE A 12 -12.19 -11.95 20.62
N ASP A 13 -11.57 -11.89 21.79
CA ASP A 13 -11.92 -12.65 22.99
C ASP A 13 -11.73 -11.75 24.23
N PRO A 14 -12.78 -11.49 25.04
CA PRO A 14 -12.69 -10.66 26.24
C PRO A 14 -11.67 -11.18 27.28
N HIS A 15 -11.27 -12.45 27.22
CA HIS A 15 -10.34 -13.03 28.17
C HIS A 15 -8.86 -12.75 27.87
N ASN A 16 -8.50 -12.35 26.64
CA ASN A 16 -7.12 -12.18 26.18
C ASN A 16 -6.24 -11.31 27.10
N PHE A 17 -6.81 -10.28 27.71
CA PHE A 17 -6.09 -9.34 28.57
C PHE A 17 -6.56 -9.36 30.03
N SER A 18 -7.58 -10.16 30.35
CA SER A 18 -8.20 -10.20 31.68
C SER A 18 -7.28 -10.73 32.78
N GLN A 19 -6.30 -11.55 32.41
CA GLN A 19 -5.41 -12.26 33.33
C GLN A 19 -3.98 -11.69 33.38
N LEU A 20 -3.66 -10.75 32.49
CA LEU A 20 -2.32 -10.17 32.43
C LEU A 20 -2.11 -9.24 33.62
N ARG A 21 -1.06 -9.51 34.40
CA ARG A 21 -0.59 -8.59 35.45
C ARG A 21 0.55 -7.77 34.86
N PRO A 22 0.41 -6.42 34.75
CA PRO A 22 1.42 -5.56 34.12
C PRO A 22 2.83 -5.60 34.72
N ASN A 23 3.04 -6.28 35.85
CA ASN A 23 4.28 -6.26 36.64
C ASN A 23 4.61 -7.61 37.29
N ASP A 24 4.24 -8.75 36.70
CA ASP A 24 4.69 -10.04 37.23
C ASP A 24 6.14 -10.33 36.79
N PRO A 25 7.15 -10.21 37.68
CA PRO A 25 8.55 -10.45 37.32
C PRO A 25 8.85 -11.94 37.11
N SER A 26 7.91 -12.84 37.42
CA SER A 26 8.08 -14.29 37.23
C SER A 26 7.80 -14.75 35.81
N ALA A 27 7.15 -13.91 34.98
CA ALA A 27 6.82 -14.23 33.60
C ALA A 27 7.94 -13.77 32.65
N PRO A 28 8.58 -14.68 31.88
CA PRO A 28 9.48 -14.29 30.81
C PRO A 28 8.68 -13.52 29.75
N SER A 29 8.99 -12.23 29.59
CA SER A 29 8.31 -11.33 28.65
C SER A 29 8.82 -11.47 27.21
N THR A 30 9.83 -12.29 26.99
CA THR A 30 10.51 -12.41 25.70
C THR A 30 10.16 -13.74 25.02
N PRO A 31 9.71 -13.71 23.75
CA PRO A 31 9.50 -14.93 22.98
C PRO A 31 10.83 -15.67 22.77
N ILE A 32 10.75 -17.00 22.74
CA ILE A 32 11.90 -17.86 22.45
C ILE A 32 12.28 -17.74 20.97
N THR A 33 13.59 -17.69 20.68
CA THR A 33 14.10 -17.68 19.31
C THR A 33 13.81 -19.01 18.61
N TYR A 34 13.16 -18.94 17.45
CA TYR A 34 12.92 -20.12 16.61
C TYR A 34 14.22 -20.59 15.94
N HIS A 35 14.50 -21.89 16.04
CA HIS A 35 15.63 -22.56 15.40
C HIS A 35 15.11 -23.62 14.41
N PRO A 36 15.21 -23.39 13.09
CA PRO A 36 14.76 -24.35 12.09
C PRO A 36 15.54 -25.66 12.20
N THR A 37 14.84 -26.80 12.26
CA THR A 37 15.42 -28.14 12.32
C THR A 37 15.32 -28.92 11.02
N HIS A 38 14.57 -28.41 10.03
CA HIS A 38 14.46 -29.08 8.74
C HIS A 38 15.81 -29.05 8.02
N ASP A 39 16.28 -30.23 7.64
CA ASP A 39 17.42 -30.35 6.75
C ASP A 39 17.05 -29.77 5.38
N ARG A 40 18.03 -29.28 4.61
CA ARG A 40 17.81 -28.65 3.29
C ARG A 40 17.27 -29.61 2.22
N THR A 41 16.69 -30.74 2.63
CA THR A 41 16.11 -31.81 1.84
C THR A 41 14.64 -31.59 1.48
N LEU A 42 13.98 -30.59 2.08
CA LEU A 42 12.68 -30.14 1.60
C LEU A 42 12.81 -29.56 0.19
N PRO A 43 11.85 -29.83 -0.72
CA PRO A 43 11.86 -29.21 -2.03
C PRO A 43 11.91 -27.69 -1.87
N PRO A 44 12.66 -26.98 -2.73
CA PRO A 44 12.69 -25.53 -2.68
C PRO A 44 11.27 -24.97 -2.79
N PRO A 45 10.99 -23.80 -2.20
CA PRO A 45 9.68 -23.18 -2.29
C PRO A 45 9.16 -23.15 -3.74
N ASP A 46 7.88 -23.44 -3.94
CA ASP A 46 7.27 -23.55 -5.27
C ASP A 46 7.33 -22.25 -6.09
N GLN A 47 7.62 -21.12 -5.42
CA GLN A 47 7.68 -19.80 -6.04
C GLN A 47 8.88 -19.00 -5.52
N VAL A 48 9.52 -18.27 -6.44
CA VAL A 48 10.67 -17.41 -6.14
C VAL A 48 10.32 -15.96 -6.48
N ILE A 49 10.52 -15.06 -5.52
CA ILE A 49 10.38 -13.62 -5.75
C ILE A 49 11.55 -13.16 -6.62
N SER A 50 11.25 -12.63 -7.80
CA SER A 50 12.24 -12.17 -8.76
C SER A 50 12.08 -10.68 -9.03
N SER A 51 13.20 -9.96 -9.17
CA SER A 51 13.20 -8.56 -9.60
C SER A 51 13.28 -8.46 -11.13
N GLU A 52 12.65 -7.44 -11.70
CA GLU A 52 12.75 -7.21 -13.14
C GLU A 52 14.12 -6.60 -13.49
N ALA A 53 14.87 -7.25 -14.38
CA ALA A 53 16.20 -6.82 -14.78
C ALA A 53 16.23 -5.54 -15.64
N LYS A 54 15.11 -5.20 -16.30
CA LYS A 54 15.04 -4.02 -17.18
C LYS A 54 15.07 -2.75 -16.35
N ASN A 55 15.94 -1.83 -16.76
CA ASN A 55 15.91 -0.44 -16.29
C ASN A 55 14.52 0.16 -16.49
N ILE A 56 14.09 0.99 -15.54
CA ILE A 56 12.75 1.58 -15.51
C ILE A 56 12.42 2.39 -16.76
N LEU A 57 13.39 3.11 -17.35
CA LEU A 57 13.16 3.94 -18.53
C LEU A 57 12.93 3.07 -19.76
N LEU A 58 13.76 2.05 -19.94
CA LEU A 58 13.62 1.09 -21.05
C LEU A 58 12.28 0.36 -20.99
N ARG A 59 11.88 -0.08 -19.79
CA ARG A 59 10.55 -0.68 -19.57
C ARG A 59 9.43 0.23 -20.06
N GLN A 60 9.48 1.52 -19.72
CA GLN A 60 8.48 2.51 -20.14
C GLN A 60 8.49 2.73 -21.66
N PHE A 61 9.67 2.82 -22.28
CA PHE A 61 9.76 2.98 -23.73
C PHE A 61 9.21 1.78 -24.49
N TYR A 62 9.53 0.56 -24.06
CA TYR A 62 8.98 -0.65 -24.70
C TYR A 62 7.48 -0.79 -24.47
N GLN A 63 6.97 -0.51 -23.26
CA GLN A 63 5.53 -0.53 -22.98
C GLN A 63 4.76 0.46 -23.87
N ARG A 64 5.21 1.72 -23.97
CA ARG A 64 4.60 2.74 -24.84
C ARG A 64 4.78 2.42 -26.31
N GLY A 65 5.88 1.76 -26.66
CA GLY A 65 6.13 1.18 -27.97
C GLY A 65 5.00 0.21 -28.28
N ASP A 66 4.97 -0.93 -27.58
CA ASP A 66 4.03 -2.05 -27.68
C ASP A 66 2.56 -1.63 -27.78
N GLU A 67 2.14 -0.64 -26.98
CA GLU A 67 0.78 -0.10 -27.04
C GLU A 67 0.42 0.49 -28.42
N LYS A 68 1.38 1.15 -29.09
CA LYS A 68 1.19 1.77 -30.40
C LYS A 68 1.21 0.78 -31.56
N LEU A 69 1.86 -0.38 -31.42
CA LEU A 69 1.84 -1.45 -32.42
C LEU A 69 0.75 -2.49 -32.19
N ARG A 70 -0.01 -2.42 -31.09
CA ARG A 70 -1.23 -3.24 -30.97
C ARG A 70 -2.13 -2.91 -32.16
N PRO A 71 -2.43 -3.89 -33.04
CA PRO A 71 -3.36 -3.68 -34.13
C PRO A 71 -4.67 -3.14 -33.55
N LYS A 72 -5.24 -2.10 -34.18
CA LYS A 72 -6.59 -1.61 -33.88
C LYS A 72 -7.60 -2.75 -34.07
N ARG A 73 -7.74 -3.65 -33.09
CA ARG A 73 -9.00 -4.34 -32.88
C ARG A 73 -10.02 -3.26 -32.54
N ALA A 74 -11.23 -3.40 -33.09
CA ALA A 74 -12.35 -2.53 -32.77
C ALA A 74 -12.39 -2.30 -31.25
N ALA A 75 -12.56 -1.02 -30.88
CA ALA A 75 -12.38 -0.51 -29.53
C ALA A 75 -12.96 -1.44 -28.46
N PRO A 76 -12.25 -1.74 -27.36
CA PRO A 76 -12.94 -1.92 -26.11
C PRO A 76 -13.48 -0.54 -25.76
N GLU A 77 -14.73 -0.31 -26.12
CA GLU A 77 -15.54 0.80 -25.64
C GLU A 77 -15.36 0.91 -24.12
N ASN A 78 -14.80 2.05 -23.72
CA ASN A 78 -15.02 2.76 -22.47
C ASN A 78 -15.67 1.95 -21.34
N LEU A 79 -14.86 1.39 -20.44
CA LEU A 79 -15.29 1.20 -19.05
C LEU A 79 -14.28 1.87 -18.10
N SER A 80 -14.04 3.16 -18.33
CA SER A 80 -13.72 4.07 -17.23
C SER A 80 -14.88 5.04 -17.08
N PRO A 81 -15.50 5.17 -15.89
CA PRO A 81 -16.25 6.38 -15.59
C PRO A 81 -15.23 7.52 -15.50
N GLU A 82 -15.02 8.25 -16.60
CA GLU A 82 -14.54 9.62 -16.48
C GLU A 82 -15.73 10.47 -16.02
N GLN A 83 -15.60 11.13 -14.86
CA GLN A 83 -15.77 12.59 -14.73
C GLN A 83 -16.01 13.01 -13.28
N GLU A 84 -15.06 13.77 -12.73
CA GLU A 84 -15.27 15.06 -12.07
C GLU A 84 -13.88 15.70 -11.91
N CYS A 85 -13.42 16.50 -12.87
CA CYS A 85 -13.73 17.92 -13.01
C CYS A 85 -13.77 18.67 -11.67
N LYS A 86 -12.63 19.22 -11.26
CA LYS A 86 -12.42 20.68 -11.13
C LYS A 86 -11.00 20.96 -10.62
N HIS A 87 -10.14 21.46 -11.51
CA HIS A 87 -8.96 22.23 -11.12
C HIS A 87 -9.39 23.67 -10.83
N PRO A 88 -9.03 24.27 -9.69
CA PRO A 88 -8.91 25.71 -9.57
C PRO A 88 -7.51 26.12 -10.06
N ARG A 89 -7.46 26.78 -11.22
CA ARG A 89 -6.30 27.56 -11.68
C ARG A 89 -6.21 28.82 -10.81
N ALA A 90 -5.23 28.89 -9.91
CA ALA A 90 -4.87 30.17 -9.28
C ALA A 90 -3.77 30.83 -10.12
N SER A 91 -4.18 31.81 -10.92
CA SER A 91 -3.29 32.72 -11.64
C SER A 91 -2.57 33.63 -10.65
N PHE A 92 -1.27 33.78 -10.87
CA PHE A 92 -0.37 34.77 -10.29
C PHE A 92 -0.97 36.17 -10.46
N ALA A 93 -1.11 36.90 -9.35
CA ALA A 93 -1.38 38.33 -9.36
C ALA A 93 -0.11 39.07 -8.88
N SER A 94 0.73 39.50 -9.81
CA SER A 94 1.59 40.67 -9.57
C SER A 94 0.83 41.88 -10.10
N SER A 95 0.21 42.65 -9.21
CA SER A 95 -0.28 43.99 -9.54
C SER A 95 0.68 45.01 -8.96
N SER A 96 1.48 45.57 -9.84
CA SER A 96 2.20 46.83 -9.68
C SER A 96 1.21 47.98 -9.41
N GLU A 97 1.50 48.79 -8.40
CA GLU A 97 0.77 50.01 -8.05
C GLU A 97 1.29 51.22 -8.87
N PRO A 98 0.43 52.09 -9.44
CA PRO A 98 0.82 53.36 -10.09
C PRO A 98 0.18 54.59 -9.37
N PRO A 99 0.30 55.82 -9.88
CA PRO A 99 1.50 56.67 -9.98
C PRO A 99 1.29 58.06 -9.31
N LYS A 100 2.38 58.81 -9.08
CA LYS A 100 2.44 60.28 -9.33
C LYS A 100 3.88 60.76 -9.46
#